data_AF-H9M9J7-F1
#
_entry.id   AF-H9M9J7-F1
#
_cell.length_a   1.000
_cell.length_b   1.000
_cell.length_c   1.000
_cell.angle_alpha   90.00
_cell.angle_beta   90.00
_cell.angle_gamma   90.00
#
_symmetry.space_group_name_H-M   'P 1'
#
loop_
_entity.id
_entity.type
_entity.pdbx_description
1 polymer ?
#
loop_
_entity_poly.entity_id
_entity_poly.type
_entity_poly.pdbx_seq_one_letter_code
_entity_poly.pdbx_strand_id
1 'polypeptide(L)'
;MQRSLNNELRSSMVRVGRMMDNEIAEEALECVMSYVNDPRDRSVVSQVCKQWYRIDALTRKHVTVAFCYTIRPADLTRRFKRLESLKLKGKPRAYMFNLISEDWGAYARPWITEISSSCLCLKSLHLRRMVVKDDDLTMLV
;
A
#
# COMPACT_ATOMS: atom_id res chain seq x y z
N MET A 1 42.93 -25.01 17.71
CA MET A 1 42.43 -23.70 18.19
C MET A 1 42.59 -22.59 17.15
N GLN A 2 43.76 -22.40 16.54
CA GLN A 2 44.02 -21.35 15.52
C GLN A 2 43.14 -21.42 14.26
N ARG A 3 42.74 -22.61 13.79
CA ARG A 3 41.82 -22.76 12.65
C ARG A 3 40.40 -22.21 12.90
N SER A 4 39.95 -22.19 14.16
CA SER A 4 38.63 -21.69 14.54
C SER A 4 38.60 -20.16 14.50
N LEU A 5 39.65 -19.52 15.04
CA LEU A 5 39.84 -18.06 15.00
C LEU A 5 39.96 -17.53 13.57
N ASN A 6 40.66 -18.24 12.68
CA ASN A 6 40.75 -17.84 11.26
C ASN A 6 39.41 -17.96 10.51
N ASN A 7 38.55 -18.90 10.90
CA ASN A 7 37.21 -19.03 10.32
C ASN A 7 36.23 -17.98 10.85
N GLU A 8 36.35 -17.59 12.12
CA GLU A 8 35.58 -16.48 12.69
C GLU A 8 36.00 -15.14 12.09
N LEU A 9 37.31 -14.89 11.96
CA LEU A 9 37.85 -13.69 11.31
C LEU A 9 37.45 -13.60 9.83
N ARG A 10 37.44 -14.73 9.12
CA ARG A 10 36.86 -14.81 7.76
C ARG A 10 35.35 -14.58 7.74
N SER A 11 34.60 -15.10 8.71
CA SER A 11 33.15 -14.88 8.81
C SER A 11 32.79 -13.44 9.15
N SER A 12 33.58 -12.77 9.99
CA SER A 12 33.44 -11.35 10.28
C SER A 12 33.92 -10.49 9.11
N MET A 13 34.98 -10.86 8.39
CA MET A 13 35.40 -10.17 7.15
C MET A 13 34.42 -10.38 6.00
N VAL A 14 33.74 -11.52 5.90
CA VAL A 14 32.64 -11.74 4.93
C VAL A 14 31.40 -10.94 5.34
N ARG A 15 31.11 -10.81 6.64
CA ARG A 15 30.05 -9.95 7.14
C ARG A 15 30.33 -8.47 6.90
N VAL A 16 31.57 -8.02 7.14
CA VAL A 16 32.01 -6.64 6.87
C VAL A 16 32.19 -6.39 5.36
N GLY A 17 32.60 -7.38 4.58
CA GLY A 17 32.68 -7.32 3.12
C GLY A 17 31.32 -7.27 2.41
N ARG A 18 30.23 -7.70 3.09
CA ARG A 18 28.84 -7.43 2.67
C ARG A 18 28.31 -6.07 3.12
N MET A 19 29.06 -5.32 3.95
CA MET A 19 28.64 -3.97 4.40
C MET A 19 28.97 -2.87 3.40
N MET A 20 29.39 -3.23 2.19
CA MET A 20 29.49 -2.34 1.03
C MET A 20 28.86 -3.00 -0.20
N ASP A 21 27.71 -3.66 -0.02
CA ASP A 21 26.82 -3.84 -1.16
C ASP A 21 26.43 -2.42 -1.63
N ASN A 22 26.46 -2.21 -2.94
CA ASN A 22 26.16 -0.97 -3.65
C ASN A 22 24.67 -0.57 -3.51
N GLU A 23 24.05 -0.80 -2.35
CA GLU A 23 22.65 -0.55 -2.05
C GLU A 23 22.48 0.93 -1.70
N ILE A 24 21.63 1.59 -2.48
CA ILE A 24 21.19 2.96 -2.20
C ILE A 24 20.50 2.94 -0.82
N ALA A 25 20.89 3.87 0.06
CA ALA A 25 20.27 4.02 1.38
C ALA A 25 18.74 4.19 1.28
N GLU A 26 17.99 3.61 2.22
CA GLU A 26 16.51 3.67 2.18
C GLU A 26 16.02 5.12 2.16
N GLU A 27 16.68 6.03 2.89
CA GLU A 27 16.36 7.46 2.94
C GLU A 27 16.52 8.12 1.57
N ALA A 28 17.55 7.75 0.82
CA ALA A 28 17.78 8.27 -0.52
C ALA A 28 16.70 7.74 -1.50
N LEU A 29 16.30 6.47 -1.38
CA LEU A 29 15.19 5.92 -2.15
C LEU A 29 13.86 6.58 -1.78
N GLU A 30 13.59 6.83 -0.50
CA GLU A 30 12.40 7.57 -0.06
C GLU A 30 12.37 8.99 -0.66
N CYS A 31 13.52 9.68 -0.67
CA CYS A 31 13.66 10.98 -1.32
C CYS A 31 13.33 10.90 -2.81
N VAL A 32 13.90 9.94 -3.54
CA VAL A 32 13.62 9.74 -4.97
C VAL A 32 12.13 9.42 -5.19
N MET A 33 11.56 8.53 -4.39
CA MET A 33 10.16 8.11 -4.49
C MET A 33 9.18 9.25 -4.24
N SER A 34 9.57 10.33 -3.57
CA SER A 34 8.75 11.54 -3.38
C SER A 34 8.49 12.31 -4.68
N TYR A 35 9.33 12.10 -5.71
CA TYR A 35 9.19 12.72 -7.03
C TYR A 35 8.47 11.82 -8.04
N VAL A 36 8.28 10.53 -7.74
CA VAL A 36 7.60 9.56 -8.63
C VAL A 36 6.11 9.55 -8.35
N ASN A 37 5.33 10.33 -9.10
CA ASN A 37 3.90 10.49 -8.85
C ASN A 37 2.99 9.65 -9.76
N ASP A 38 3.43 9.26 -10.97
CA ASP A 38 2.58 8.44 -11.86
C ASP A 38 2.34 7.05 -11.23
N PRO A 39 1.07 6.62 -11.04
CA PRO A 39 0.76 5.32 -10.45
C PRO A 39 1.34 4.11 -11.20
N ARG A 40 1.58 4.23 -12.52
CA ARG A 40 2.17 3.19 -13.36
C ARG A 40 3.67 3.09 -13.13
N ASP A 41 4.38 4.21 -13.04
CA ASP A 41 5.81 4.21 -12.70
C ASP A 41 6.03 3.59 -11.33
N ARG A 42 5.21 3.98 -10.35
CA ARG A 42 5.19 3.37 -9.02
C ARG A 42 4.92 1.86 -9.07
N SER A 43 4.09 1.39 -10.00
CA SER A 43 3.84 -0.04 -10.19
C SER A 43 5.09 -0.76 -10.69
N VAL A 44 5.78 -0.21 -11.69
CA VAL A 44 7.02 -0.78 -12.25
C VAL A 44 8.13 -0.79 -11.20
N VAL A 45 8.34 0.33 -10.51
CA VAL A 45 9.32 0.46 -9.43
C VAL A 45 9.14 -0.61 -8.36
N SER A 46 7.90 -0.89 -7.97
CA SER A 46 7.60 -1.89 -6.94
C SER A 46 7.97 -3.33 -7.32
N GLN A 47 8.27 -3.60 -8.59
CA GLN A 47 8.62 -4.93 -9.10
C GLN A 47 10.13 -5.14 -9.28
N VAL A 48 10.95 -4.11 -9.06
CA VAL A 48 12.41 -4.19 -9.29
C VAL A 48 13.08 -5.17 -8.33
N CYS A 49 12.90 -4.97 -7.03
CA CYS A 49 13.37 -5.89 -5.98
C CYS A 49 12.61 -5.67 -4.67
N LYS A 50 12.93 -6.47 -3.64
CA LYS A 50 12.27 -6.40 -2.31
C LYS A 50 12.44 -5.04 -1.61
N GLN A 51 13.59 -4.39 -1.78
CA GLN A 51 13.85 -3.06 -1.20
C GLN A 51 12.92 -2.02 -1.82
N TRP A 52 12.89 -1.90 -3.15
CA TRP A 52 12.01 -0.96 -3.87
C TRP A 52 10.53 -1.27 -3.66
N TYR A 53 10.15 -2.54 -3.53
CA TYR A 53 8.79 -2.94 -3.13
C TYR A 53 8.39 -2.35 -1.77
N ARG A 54 9.30 -2.42 -0.78
CA ARG A 54 9.08 -1.90 0.58
C ARG A 54 9.07 -0.37 0.61
N ILE A 55 9.98 0.29 -0.11
CA ILE A 55 9.98 1.76 -0.19
C ILE A 55 8.73 2.28 -0.92
N ASP A 56 8.28 1.61 -1.99
CA ASP A 56 7.00 1.94 -2.62
C ASP A 56 5.85 1.80 -1.62
N ALA A 57 5.77 0.69 -0.88
CA ALA A 57 4.76 0.47 0.15
C ALA A 57 4.69 1.61 1.20
N LEU A 58 5.85 2.10 1.63
CA LEU A 58 5.96 3.14 2.67
C LEU A 58 5.65 4.56 2.15
N THR A 59 5.91 4.82 0.88
CA THR A 59 5.82 6.18 0.30
C THR A 59 4.59 6.40 -0.57
N ARG A 60 3.78 5.36 -0.85
CA ARG A 60 2.57 5.48 -1.68
C ARG A 60 1.45 6.21 -0.92
N LYS A 61 1.22 7.47 -1.27
CA LYS A 61 0.22 8.31 -0.59
C LYS A 61 -1.20 8.16 -1.13
N HIS A 62 -1.35 7.83 -2.41
CA HIS A 62 -2.64 7.80 -3.09
C HIS A 62 -2.88 6.46 -3.79
N VAL A 63 -4.01 5.84 -3.52
CA VAL A 63 -4.42 4.57 -4.14
C VAL A 63 -5.85 4.67 -4.66
N THR A 64 -6.07 4.16 -5.87
CA THR A 64 -7.42 3.97 -6.43
C THR A 64 -7.69 2.48 -6.63
N VAL A 65 -8.74 1.98 -6.01
CA VAL A 65 -9.31 0.66 -6.27
C VAL A 65 -10.45 0.85 -7.27
N ALA A 66 -10.22 0.41 -8.50
CA ALA A 66 -11.18 0.61 -9.60
C ALA A 66 -12.45 -0.23 -9.47
N PHE A 67 -12.42 -1.28 -8.64
CA PHE A 67 -13.55 -2.12 -8.32
C PHE A 67 -13.37 -2.74 -6.92
N CYS A 68 -14.24 -2.42 -5.97
CA CYS A 68 -14.04 -2.70 -4.54
C CYS A 68 -13.94 -4.18 -4.15
N TYR A 69 -14.22 -5.10 -5.07
CA TYR A 69 -14.10 -6.54 -4.88
C TYR A 69 -12.76 -7.13 -5.38
N THR A 70 -11.87 -6.32 -5.97
CA THR A 70 -10.58 -6.84 -6.50
C THR A 70 -9.55 -7.15 -5.42
N ILE A 71 -9.73 -6.63 -4.22
CA ILE A 71 -8.78 -6.79 -3.11
C ILE A 71 -9.52 -6.72 -1.78
N ARG A 72 -9.06 -7.48 -0.78
CA ARG A 72 -9.58 -7.37 0.58
C ARG A 72 -9.05 -6.08 1.22
N PRO A 73 -9.86 -5.34 2.01
CA PRO A 73 -9.40 -4.12 2.68
C PRO A 73 -8.08 -4.31 3.46
N ALA A 74 -7.99 -5.38 4.25
CA ALA A 74 -6.81 -5.71 5.06
C ALA A 74 -5.52 -5.95 4.23
N ASP A 75 -5.64 -6.43 2.98
CA ASP A 75 -4.47 -6.61 2.12
C ASP A 75 -3.94 -5.26 1.62
N LEU A 76 -4.85 -4.30 1.37
CA LEU A 76 -4.50 -2.95 0.95
C LEU A 76 -3.82 -2.17 2.08
N THR A 77 -4.38 -2.18 3.29
CA THR A 77 -3.83 -1.48 4.45
C THR A 77 -2.52 -2.10 4.94
N ARG A 78 -2.37 -3.43 4.83
CA ARG A 78 -1.10 -4.11 5.08
C ARG A 78 0.00 -3.67 4.12
N ARG A 79 -0.33 -3.44 2.84
CA ARG A 79 0.63 -2.98 1.83
C ARG A 79 0.92 -1.48 1.94
N PHE A 80 -0.07 -0.63 2.18
CA PHE A 80 0.09 0.82 2.18
C PHE A 80 -0.27 1.42 3.55
N LYS A 81 0.65 1.31 4.51
CA LYS A 81 0.42 1.74 5.89
C LYS A 81 0.31 3.26 6.08
N ARG A 82 0.96 4.04 5.21
CA ARG A 82 1.01 5.51 5.28
C ARG A 82 0.13 6.17 4.21
N LEU A 83 -0.97 5.50 3.85
CA LEU A 83 -1.90 5.99 2.84
C LEU A 83 -2.55 7.29 3.29
N GLU A 84 -2.49 8.34 2.47
CA GLU A 84 -3.10 9.64 2.74
C GLU A 84 -4.43 9.82 1.99
N SER A 85 -4.63 9.12 0.88
CA SER A 85 -5.87 9.17 0.10
C SER A 85 -6.24 7.82 -0.50
N LEU A 86 -7.51 7.47 -0.35
CA LEU A 86 -8.10 6.26 -0.93
C LEU A 86 -9.30 6.60 -1.80
N LYS A 87 -9.32 6.10 -3.03
CA LYS A 87 -10.49 6.14 -3.92
C LYS A 87 -11.01 4.74 -4.18
N LEU A 88 -12.26 4.49 -3.83
CA LEU A 88 -12.94 3.22 -4.04
C LEU A 88 -14.06 3.40 -5.06
N LYS A 89 -14.14 2.49 -6.03
CA LYS A 89 -15.26 2.40 -6.97
C LYS A 89 -16.02 1.11 -6.69
N GLY A 90 -17.32 1.25 -6.47
CA GLY A 90 -18.23 0.16 -6.18
C GLY A 90 -18.90 -0.39 -7.43
N LYS A 91 -20.21 -0.15 -7.52
CA LYS A 91 -21.08 -0.61 -8.60
C LYS A 91 -20.50 -0.29 -9.98
N PRO A 92 -20.67 -1.19 -10.98
CA PRO A 92 -20.31 -0.93 -12.37
C PRO A 92 -20.97 0.35 -12.91
N ARG A 93 -20.44 0.87 -14.01
CA ARG A 93 -20.99 2.09 -14.63
C ARG A 93 -22.44 1.92 -15.11
N ALA A 94 -22.85 0.70 -15.43
CA ALA A 94 -24.21 0.30 -15.77
C ALA A 94 -25.25 0.73 -14.70
N TYR A 95 -24.86 0.85 -13.43
CA TYR A 95 -25.73 1.37 -12.36
C TYR A 95 -26.25 2.78 -12.63
N MET A 96 -25.46 3.64 -13.28
CA MET A 96 -25.87 5.01 -13.60
C MET A 96 -26.95 5.08 -14.68
N PHE A 97 -27.26 3.94 -15.31
CA PHE A 97 -28.27 3.81 -16.37
C PHE A 97 -29.41 2.86 -15.94
N ASN A 98 -29.54 2.58 -14.63
CA ASN A 98 -30.56 1.68 -14.07
C ASN A 98 -30.53 0.25 -14.65
N LEU A 99 -29.36 -0.21 -15.13
CA LEU A 99 -29.20 -1.52 -15.76
C LEU A 99 -28.85 -2.64 -14.77
N ILE A 100 -28.68 -2.32 -13.49
CA ILE A 100 -28.39 -3.30 -12.43
C ILE A 100 -29.21 -2.97 -11.18
N SER A 101 -29.48 -3.99 -10.37
CA SER A 101 -30.27 -3.88 -9.15
C SER A 101 -29.65 -2.94 -8.10
N GLU A 102 -30.49 -2.38 -7.23
CA GLU A 102 -30.05 -1.54 -6.13
C GLU A 102 -29.25 -2.31 -5.07
N ASP A 103 -29.62 -3.57 -4.83
CA ASP A 103 -29.00 -4.50 -3.87
C ASP A 103 -27.74 -5.21 -4.42
N TRP A 104 -27.23 -4.78 -5.59
CA TRP A 104 -26.05 -5.37 -6.25
C TRP A 104 -24.83 -5.52 -5.34
N GLY A 105 -24.73 -4.68 -4.30
CA GLY A 105 -23.64 -4.69 -3.32
C GLY A 105 -22.83 -3.40 -3.35
N ALA A 106 -21.50 -3.52 -3.28
CA ALA A 106 -20.55 -2.44 -3.08
C ALA A 106 -20.71 -1.70 -1.73
N TYR A 107 -20.90 -2.45 -0.66
CA TYR A 107 -21.00 -1.91 0.70
C TYR A 107 -19.67 -1.30 1.16
N ALA A 108 -19.73 -0.08 1.70
CA ALA A 108 -18.55 0.63 2.19
C ALA A 108 -18.08 0.13 3.56
N ARG A 109 -18.97 -0.45 4.37
CA ARG A 109 -18.68 -0.87 5.75
C ARG A 109 -17.37 -1.67 5.92
N PRO A 110 -17.09 -2.75 5.16
CA PRO A 110 -15.83 -3.50 5.35
C PRO A 110 -14.58 -2.66 5.07
N TRP A 111 -14.68 -1.72 4.13
CA TRP A 111 -13.60 -0.79 3.83
C TRP A 111 -13.44 0.24 4.94
N ILE A 112 -14.55 0.82 5.40
CA ILE A 112 -14.57 1.84 6.45
C ILE A 112 -14.05 1.29 7.78
N THR A 113 -14.50 0.10 8.18
CA THR A 113 -14.02 -0.56 9.40
C THR A 113 -12.51 -0.81 9.37
N GLU A 114 -11.96 -1.21 8.23
CA GLU A 114 -10.52 -1.46 8.11
C GLU A 114 -9.70 -0.16 8.10
N ILE A 115 -10.14 0.86 7.35
CA ILE A 115 -9.37 2.12 7.27
C ILE A 115 -9.42 2.90 8.58
N SER A 116 -10.53 2.84 9.34
CA SER A 116 -10.61 3.51 10.64
C SER A 116 -9.66 2.92 11.67
N SER A 117 -9.40 1.60 11.61
CA SER A 117 -8.43 0.95 12.50
C SER A 117 -6.98 1.05 12.00
N SER A 118 -6.76 1.01 10.69
CA SER A 118 -5.44 0.71 10.12
C SER A 118 -4.78 1.89 9.40
N CYS A 119 -5.52 2.91 8.96
CA CYS A 119 -5.01 4.01 8.14
C CYS A 119 -4.96 5.35 8.90
N LEU A 120 -4.04 5.46 9.87
CA LEU A 120 -3.89 6.65 10.72
C LEU A 120 -3.48 7.94 9.96
N CYS A 121 -2.98 7.83 8.72
CA CYS A 121 -2.57 8.97 7.91
C CYS A 121 -3.62 9.43 6.89
N LEU A 122 -4.81 8.81 6.86
CA LEU A 122 -5.81 9.06 5.84
C LEU A 122 -6.39 10.47 5.99
N LYS A 123 -6.27 11.29 4.95
CA LYS A 123 -6.79 12.66 4.88
C LYS A 123 -7.97 12.78 3.93
N SER A 124 -8.11 11.85 2.99
CA SER A 124 -9.15 11.91 1.95
C SER A 124 -9.66 10.52 1.60
N LEU A 125 -10.98 10.36 1.64
CA LEU A 125 -11.70 9.16 1.21
C LEU A 125 -12.68 9.54 0.11
N HIS A 126 -12.57 8.89 -1.05
CA HIS A 126 -13.49 9.08 -2.17
C HIS A 126 -14.22 7.78 -2.45
N LEU A 127 -15.51 7.72 -2.12
CA LEU A 127 -16.38 6.59 -2.40
C LEU A 127 -17.25 6.88 -3.63
N ARG A 128 -17.06 6.12 -4.71
CA ARG A 128 -17.80 6.30 -5.96
C ARG A 128 -18.70 5.10 -6.22
N ARG A 129 -20.02 5.33 -6.27
CA ARG A 129 -21.04 4.28 -6.49
C ARG A 129 -20.94 3.15 -5.46
N MET A 130 -20.69 3.51 -4.21
CA MET A 130 -20.69 2.59 -3.06
C MET A 130 -22.00 2.78 -2.29
N VAL A 131 -22.42 1.76 -1.57
CA VAL A 131 -23.49 1.87 -0.57
C VAL A 131 -22.87 2.29 0.75
N VAL A 132 -23.26 3.45 1.25
CA VAL A 132 -22.78 4.04 2.51
C VAL A 132 -23.99 4.27 3.40
N LYS A 133 -23.93 3.78 4.64
CA LYS A 133 -24.94 4.03 5.67
C LYS A 133 -24.43 5.07 6.67
N ASP A 134 -25.34 5.71 7.39
CA ASP A 134 -24.99 6.71 8.42
C ASP A 134 -24.07 6.10 9.50
N ASP A 135 -24.37 4.89 9.96
CA ASP A 135 -23.53 4.14 10.90
C ASP A 135 -22.09 3.96 10.40
N ASP A 136 -21.90 3.78 9.08
CA ASP A 136 -20.56 3.62 8.52
C ASP A 136 -19.76 4.92 8.71
N LEU A 137 -20.38 6.09 8.50
CA LEU A 137 -19.72 7.39 8.64
C LEU A 137 -19.33 7.71 10.08
N THR A 138 -20.08 7.22 11.07
CA THR A 138 -19.75 7.40 12.49
C THR A 138 -18.43 6.74 12.88
N MET A 139 -17.96 5.74 12.12
CA MET A 139 -16.68 5.08 12.35
C MET A 139 -15.46 5.88 11.86
N LEU A 140 -15.68 6.95 11.09
CA LEU A 140 -14.62 7.79 10.51
C LEU A 140 -14.34 9.07 11.33
N VAL A 141 -15.05 9.26 12.45
CA VAL A 141 -14.97 10.42 13.36
C VAL A 141 -13.92 10.20 14.43
#